data_AF-A0A506X9G1-F1
#
_entry.id   AF-A0A506X9G1-F1
#
_cell.length_a   1.000
_cell.length_b   1.000
_cell.length_c   1.000
_cell.angle_alpha   90.00
_cell.angle_beta   90.00
_cell.angle_gamma   90.00
#
_symmetry.space_group_name_H-M   'P 1'
#
loop_
_entity.id
_entity.type
_entity.pdbx_description
1 polymer ?
#
loop_
_entity_poly.entity_id
_entity_poly.type
_entity_poly.pdbx_seq_one_letter_code
_entity_poly.pdbx_strand_id
1 'polypeptide(L)' 'GRVGIADRYQDLAILWNCLGEFSPSLQKRLFQKYGIDNPDMNKLQFHLMLDEFF' A
#
# COMPACT_ATOMS: atom_id res chain seq x y z
N GLY A 1 -13.76 6.33 12.94
CA GLY A 1 -12.72 5.30 12.74
C GLY A 1 -13.27 4.22 11.83
N ARG A 2 -12.71 4.07 10.62
CA ARG A 2 -13.11 3.00 9.67
C ARG A 2 -12.33 1.71 9.98
N VAL A 3 -12.32 1.27 11.24
CA VAL A 3 -11.72 -0.02 11.61
C VAL A 3 -12.77 -1.09 11.37
N GLY A 4 -12.85 -1.57 10.13
CA GLY A 4 -13.56 -2.79 9.74
C GLY A 4 -12.57 -3.85 9.27
N ILE A 5 -13.04 -5.06 8.97
CA ILE A 5 -12.22 -6.08 8.28
C ILE A 5 -11.98 -5.57 6.86
N ALA A 6 -10.93 -4.77 6.68
CA ALA A 6 -10.48 -4.28 5.39
C ALA A 6 -9.38 -5.19 4.84
N ASP A 7 -9.25 -5.23 3.52
CA ASP A 7 -8.10 -5.89 2.90
C ASP A 7 -6.83 -5.19 3.42
N ARG A 8 -5.83 -5.98 3.86
CA ARG A 8 -4.54 -5.48 4.34
C ARG A 8 -3.85 -4.59 3.29
N TYR A 9 -4.19 -4.77 2.02
CA TYR A 9 -3.70 -3.95 0.93
C TYR A 9 -4.22 -2.51 0.94
N GLN A 10 -5.30 -2.18 1.66
CA GLN A 10 -5.79 -0.82 1.78
C GLN A 10 -4.80 0.09 2.53
N ASP A 11 -4.42 -0.30 3.75
CA ASP A 11 -3.44 0.45 4.54
C ASP A 11 -2.05 0.40 3.88
N LEU A 12 -1.68 -0.75 3.30
CA LEU A 12 -0.41 -0.92 2.60
C LEU A 12 -0.32 -0.03 1.35
N ALA A 13 -1.40 0.14 0.60
CA ALA A 13 -1.43 0.99 -0.58
C ALA A 13 -1.19 2.46 -0.22
N ILE A 14 -1.90 2.98 0.78
CA ILE A 14 -1.73 4.36 1.26
C ILE A 14 -0.30 4.58 1.76
N LEU A 15 0.19 3.67 2.63
CA LEU A 15 1.55 3.76 3.16
C LEU A 15 2.61 3.68 2.04
N TRP A 16 2.41 2.80 1.06
CA TRP A 16 3.28 2.67 -0.10
C TRP A 16 3.28 3.93 -0.97
N ASN A 17 2.12 4.57 -1.17
CA ASN A 17 2.00 5.84 -1.89
C ASN A 17 2.82 6.94 -1.21
N CYS A 18 2.57 7.13 0.09
CA CYS A 18 3.27 8.12 0.89
C CYS A 18 4.78 7.90 0.88
N LEU A 19 5.25 6.65 0.97
CA LEU A 19 6.68 6.34 0.89
C LEU A 19 7.28 6.61 -0.50
N GLY A 20 6.47 6.53 -1.56
CA GLY A 20 6.86 6.87 -2.92
C GLY A 20 7.25 8.34 -3.08
N GLU A 21 6.49 9.23 -2.45
CA GLU A 21 6.76 10.67 -2.40
C GLU A 21 8.12 10.99 -1.76
N PHE A 22 8.56 10.20 -0.78
CA PHE A 22 9.87 10.36 -0.16
C PHE A 22 10.99 9.68 -0.96
N SER A 23 10.82 8.40 -1.30
CA SER A 23 11.77 7.66 -2.11
C SER A 23 11.19 6.33 -2.61
N PRO A 24 11.30 6.02 -3.92
CA PRO A 24 10.95 4.70 -4.48
C PRO A 24 11.72 3.52 -3.86
N SER A 25 12.86 3.78 -3.19
CA SER A 25 13.61 2.74 -2.48
C SER A 25 12.90 2.28 -1.20
N LEU A 26 12.17 3.17 -0.54
CA LEU A 26 11.43 2.88 0.70
C LEU A 26 10.20 2.01 0.42
N GLN A 27 9.55 2.23 -0.72
CA GLN A 27 8.48 1.38 -1.23
C GLN A 27 8.88 -0.09 -1.33
N LYS A 28 10.05 -0.38 -1.90
CA LYS A 28 10.58 -1.76 -1.97
C LYS A 28 10.94 -2.31 -0.60
N ARG A 29 11.54 -1.47 0.25
CA ARG A 29 11.96 -1.85 1.61
C ARG A 29 10.76 -2.16 2.51
N LEU A 30 9.62 -1.50 2.31
CA LEU A 30 8.37 -1.78 3.03
C LEU A 30 7.97 -3.24 2.84
N PHE A 31 7.81 -3.71 1.61
CA PHE A 31 7.38 -5.09 1.35
C PHE A 31 8.41 -6.13 1.82
N GLN A 32 9.70 -5.85 1.63
CA GLN A 32 10.78 -6.69 2.16
C GLN A 32 10.71 -6.82 3.69
N LYS A 33 10.42 -5.73 4.41
CA LYS A 33 10.29 -5.75 5.88
C LYS A 33 8.96 -6.32 6.36
N TYR A 34 7.91 -6.18 5.56
CA TYR A 34 6.60 -6.75 5.84
C TYR A 34 6.54 -8.26 5.58
N GLY A 35 7.56 -8.83 4.92
CA GLY A 35 7.62 -10.26 4.59
C GLY A 35 6.77 -10.65 3.38
N ILE A 36 6.49 -9.69 2.49
CA ILE A 36 5.80 -9.93 1.22
C ILE A 36 6.86 -9.90 0.12
N ASP A 37 7.30 -11.07 -0.32
CA ASP A 37 8.29 -11.20 -1.39
C ASP A 37 7.72 -10.82 -2.77
N ASN A 38 6.41 -11.03 -2.96
CA ASN A 38 5.73 -10.71 -4.21
C ASN A 38 4.42 -9.95 -3.94
N PRO A 39 4.48 -8.61 -3.79
CA PRO A 39 3.29 -7.80 -3.53
C PRO A 39 2.36 -7.81 -4.73
N ASP A 40 1.06 -7.90 -4.46
CA ASP A 40 0.04 -7.92 -5.49
C ASP A 40 -0.21 -6.49 -5.99
N MET A 41 0.54 -6.08 -7.01
CA MET A 41 0.53 -4.70 -7.54
C MET A 41 -0.86 -4.27 -8.03
N ASN A 42 -1.67 -5.22 -8.50
CA ASN A 42 -3.05 -4.96 -8.94
C ASN A 42 -3.93 -4.52 -7.77
N LYS A 43 -3.82 -5.19 -6.61
CA LYS A 43 -4.55 -4.79 -5.40
C LYS A 43 -4.07 -3.44 -4.89
N LEU A 44 -2.76 -3.20 -4.91
CA LEU A 44 -2.18 -1.92 -4.54
C LEU A 44 -2.77 -0.78 -5.37
N GLN A 45 -2.71 -0.89 -6.70
CA GLN A 45 -3.26 0.12 -7.61
C GLN A 45 -4.77 0.29 -7.44
N PHE A 46 -5.51 -0.80 -7.22
CA PHE A 46 -6.95 -0.73 -6.96
C PHE A 46 -7.26 0.08 -5.71
N HIS A 47 -6.55 -0.17 -4.60
CA HIS A 47 -6.73 0.58 -3.36
C HIS A 47 -6.24 2.02 -3.45
N LEU A 48 -5.18 2.31 -4.22
CA LEU A 48 -4.75 3.67 -4.51
C LEU A 48 -5.81 4.46 -5.27
N MET A 49 -6.35 3.88 -6.34
CA MET A 49 -7.43 4.54 -7.08
C MET A 49 -8.66 4.75 -6.22
N LEU A 50 -9.02 3.77 -5.37
CA LEU A 50 -10.12 3.93 -4.42
C LEU A 50 -9.87 5.06 -3.42
N ASP A 51 -8.63 5.28 -2.97
CA ASP A 51 -8.28 6.37 -2.06
C ASP A 51 -8.54 7.75 -2.70
N GLU A 52 -8.31 7.92 -4.01
CA GLU A 52 -8.61 9.17 -4.73
C GLU A 52 -10.12 9.52 -4.75
N PHE A 53 -11.01 8.56 -4.49
CA PHE A 53 -12.45 8.80 -4.42
C PHE A 53 -12.96 9.19 -3.02
N PHE A 54 -12.12 9.23 -1.99
CA PHE A 54 -12.50 9.52 -0.59
C PHE A 54 -11.67 10.62 0.05
#